data_AF-A0A2E4V051-F1
#
_entry.id   AF-A0A2E4V051-F1
#
_cell.length_a   1.000
_cell.length_b   1.000
_cell.length_c   1.000
_cell.angle_alpha   90.00
_cell.angle_beta   90.00
_cell.angle_gamma   90.00
#
_symmetry.space_group_name_H-M   'P 1'
#
loop_
_entity.id
_entity.type
_entity.pdbx_description
1 polymer ?
#
loop_
_entity_poly.entity_id
_entity_poly.type
_entity_poly.pdbx_seq_one_letter_code
_entity_poly.pdbx_strand_id
1 'polypeptide(L)'
;MGSGDSFFESTKFKTIMKYVYGYGGALVIVGAMFKIQHWPGAGVMLIAGLGVEAVIFMLSAHEPLHLETDWTLVYPELALGIEDDSVATLPDNNDESVVEQLDNMLAKAKIEPKLIESLGSGMRNLSENAGKLGDISSASDATNEYVENLKGATEKVGEL
;
A
#
# COMPACT_ATOMS: atom_id res chain seq x y z
N MET A 1 -21.90 -19.91 -27.83
CA MET A 1 -20.92 -19.25 -28.72
C MET A 1 -19.81 -18.71 -27.82
N GLY A 2 -18.61 -19.26 -27.69
CA GLY A 2 -18.02 -20.53 -28.07
C GLY A 2 -16.89 -20.80 -27.06
N SER A 3 -16.88 -21.96 -26.42
CA SER A 3 -15.73 -22.46 -25.68
C SER A 3 -14.60 -22.72 -26.67
N GLY A 4 -13.64 -21.82 -26.73
CA GLY A 4 -12.29 -22.18 -27.15
C GLY A 4 -11.47 -22.27 -25.88
N ASP A 5 -11.00 -23.47 -25.52
CA ASP A 5 -9.95 -23.63 -24.52
C ASP A 5 -8.74 -22.82 -24.98
N SER A 6 -8.61 -21.61 -24.44
CA SER A 6 -7.51 -20.71 -24.73
C SER A 6 -6.24 -21.38 -24.23
N PHE A 7 -5.28 -21.67 -25.12
CA PHE A 7 -3.95 -22.21 -24.75
C PHE A 7 -3.30 -21.45 -23.56
N PHE A 8 -3.61 -20.16 -23.44
CA PHE A 8 -3.20 -19.22 -22.40
C PHE A 8 -3.85 -19.45 -21.01
N GLU A 9 -4.91 -20.26 -20.92
CA GLU A 9 -5.62 -20.56 -19.67
C GLU A 9 -5.16 -21.88 -19.02
N SER A 10 -4.33 -22.65 -19.74
CA SER A 10 -3.81 -23.92 -19.24
C SER A 10 -3.00 -23.75 -17.94
N THR A 11 -3.20 -24.64 -16.98
CA THR A 11 -2.42 -24.72 -15.72
C THR A 11 -0.92 -24.84 -15.97
N LYS A 12 -0.52 -25.46 -17.09
CA LYS A 12 0.86 -25.56 -17.53
C LYS A 12 1.41 -24.21 -17.98
N PHE A 13 0.63 -23.43 -18.73
CA PHE A 13 1.01 -22.10 -19.18
C PHE A 13 1.21 -21.15 -17.99
N LYS A 14 0.27 -21.11 -17.04
CA LYS A 14 0.41 -20.33 -15.80
C LYS A 14 1.64 -20.71 -14.99
N THR A 15 1.94 -22.01 -14.89
CA THR A 15 3.12 -22.49 -14.16
C THR A 15 4.42 -22.06 -14.85
N ILE A 16 4.47 -22.18 -16.18
CA ILE A 16 5.63 -21.72 -16.97
C ILE A 16 5.80 -20.22 -16.83
N MET A 17 4.72 -19.43 -16.93
CA MET A 17 4.81 -17.98 -16.85
C MET A 17 5.29 -17.49 -15.48
N LYS A 18 4.90 -18.15 -14.39
CA LYS A 18 5.47 -17.89 -13.04
C LYS A 18 7.00 -17.99 -13.03
N TYR A 19 7.56 -19.01 -13.68
CA TYR A 19 9.02 -19.15 -13.78
C TYR A 19 9.63 -18.08 -14.69
N VAL A 20 8.98 -17.76 -15.80
CA VAL A 20 9.43 -16.70 -16.73
C VAL A 20 9.51 -15.34 -16.02
N TYR A 21 8.48 -14.95 -15.26
CA TYR A 21 8.50 -13.73 -14.45
C TYR A 21 9.65 -13.74 -13.42
N GLY A 22 9.86 -14.86 -12.74
CA GLY A 22 10.93 -14.99 -11.75
C GLY A 22 12.34 -14.89 -12.35
N TYR A 23 12.59 -15.59 -13.45
CA TYR A 23 13.89 -15.55 -14.15
C TYR A 23 14.12 -14.22 -14.87
N GLY A 24 13.07 -13.62 -15.45
CA GLY A 24 13.11 -12.30 -16.07
C GLY A 24 13.50 -11.21 -15.08
N GLY A 25 12.78 -11.13 -13.96
CA GLY A 25 13.07 -10.18 -12.90
C GLY A 25 14.47 -10.33 -12.32
N ALA A 26 14.97 -11.57 -12.15
CA ALA A 26 16.34 -11.83 -11.72
C ALA A 26 17.37 -11.23 -12.70
N LEU A 27 17.15 -11.36 -14.01
CA LEU A 27 18.04 -10.81 -15.04
C LEU A 27 18.03 -9.27 -15.04
N VAL A 28 16.87 -8.64 -14.82
CA VAL A 28 16.73 -7.19 -14.63
C VAL A 28 17.49 -6.69 -13.41
N ILE A 29 17.35 -7.38 -12.27
CA ILE A 29 18.03 -7.02 -11.03
C ILE A 29 19.55 -7.08 -11.20
N VAL A 30 20.07 -8.11 -11.89
CA VAL A 30 21.50 -8.20 -12.21
C VAL A 30 21.93 -7.05 -13.12
N GLY A 31 21.13 -6.67 -14.12
CA GLY A 31 21.40 -5.50 -14.96
C GLY A 31 21.43 -4.18 -14.19
N ALA A 32 20.50 -3.98 -13.26
CA ALA A 32 20.49 -2.81 -12.37
C ALA A 32 21.71 -2.81 -11.43
N MET A 33 22.09 -3.97 -10.89
CA MET A 33 23.28 -4.11 -10.04
C MET A 33 24.56 -3.71 -10.80
N PHE A 34 24.72 -4.17 -12.04
CA PHE A 34 25.87 -3.77 -12.88
C PHE A 34 25.92 -2.26 -13.11
N LYS A 35 24.76 -1.61 -13.26
CA LYS A 35 24.65 -0.16 -13.40
C LYS A 35 25.09 0.59 -12.14
N ILE A 36 24.69 0.12 -10.96
CA ILE A 36 25.07 0.73 -9.67
C ILE A 36 26.57 0.54 -9.41
N GLN A 37 27.11 -0.65 -9.68
CA GLN A 37 28.52 -0.97 -9.45
C GLN A 37 29.48 -0.40 -10.51
N HIS A 38 28.98 0.25 -11.56
CA HIS A 38 29.77 0.83 -12.66
C HIS A 38 30.71 -0.16 -13.36
N TRP A 39 30.30 -1.44 -13.41
CA TRP A 39 31.10 -2.47 -14.07
C TRP A 39 31.15 -2.27 -15.60
N PRO A 40 32.25 -2.68 -16.26
CA PRO A 40 32.35 -2.57 -17.71
C PRO A 40 31.21 -3.36 -18.38
N GLY A 41 30.53 -2.74 -19.34
CA GLY A 41 29.35 -3.33 -19.99
C GLY A 41 28.02 -3.14 -19.25
N ALA A 42 27.98 -2.35 -18.17
CA ALA A 42 26.75 -2.10 -17.41
C ALA A 42 25.58 -1.58 -18.26
N GLY A 43 25.84 -0.72 -19.25
CA GLY A 43 24.81 -0.26 -20.16
C GLY A 43 24.18 -1.39 -20.98
N VAL A 44 25.01 -2.31 -21.48
CA VAL A 44 24.54 -3.44 -22.30
C VAL A 44 23.74 -4.43 -21.45
N MET A 45 24.21 -4.74 -20.23
CA MET A 45 23.50 -5.64 -19.32
C MET A 45 22.15 -5.05 -18.87
N LEU A 46 22.09 -3.73 -18.61
CA LEU A 46 20.86 -3.04 -18.27
C LEU A 46 19.85 -3.06 -19.44
N ILE A 47 20.30 -2.76 -20.66
CA ILE A 47 19.45 -2.81 -21.86
C ILE A 47 18.94 -4.24 -22.09
N ALA A 48 19.79 -5.25 -21.91
CA ALA A 48 19.37 -6.65 -22.03
C ALA A 48 18.30 -7.02 -20.99
N GLY A 49 18.48 -6.64 -19.73
CA GLY A 49 17.49 -6.86 -18.67
C GLY A 49 16.16 -6.18 -18.95
N LEU A 50 16.19 -4.88 -19.25
CA LEU A 50 14.97 -4.13 -19.57
C LEU A 50 14.29 -4.64 -20.85
N GLY A 51 15.07 -5.11 -21.83
CA GLY A 51 14.55 -5.72 -23.06
C GLY A 51 13.84 -7.05 -22.81
N VAL A 52 14.40 -7.90 -21.94
CA VAL A 52 13.72 -9.13 -21.48
C VAL A 52 12.40 -8.76 -20.82
N GLU A 53 12.39 -7.74 -19.97
CA GLU A 53 11.19 -7.38 -19.22
C GLU A 53 10.09 -6.76 -20.10
N ALA A 54 10.46 -6.03 -21.15
CA ALA A 54 9.52 -5.55 -22.16
C ALA A 54 8.81 -6.71 -22.88
N VAL A 55 9.54 -7.79 -23.19
CA VAL A 55 8.96 -8.99 -23.84
C VAL A 55 8.03 -9.73 -22.88
N ILE A 56 8.44 -9.88 -21.63
CA ILE A 56 7.63 -10.54 -20.59
C ILE A 56 6.32 -9.77 -20.35
N PHE A 57 6.36 -8.45 -20.22
CA PHE A 57 5.14 -7.64 -20.08
C PHE A 57 4.22 -7.73 -21.30
N MET A 58 4.78 -7.79 -22.50
CA MET A 58 3.99 -7.96 -23.72
C MET A 58 3.27 -9.31 -23.76
N LEU A 59 3.91 -10.38 -23.30
CA LEU A 59 3.30 -11.70 -23.17
C LEU A 59 2.28 -11.74 -22.01
N SER A 60 2.57 -11.05 -20.91
CA SER A 60 1.69 -10.91 -19.74
C SER A 60 0.36 -10.25 -20.08
N ALA A 61 0.35 -9.25 -20.98
CA ALA A 61 -0.86 -8.58 -21.42
C ALA A 61 -1.89 -9.51 -22.10
N HIS A 62 -1.46 -10.69 -22.55
CA HIS A 62 -2.33 -11.71 -23.13
C HIS A 62 -2.84 -12.73 -22.10
N GLU A 63 -2.42 -12.64 -20.83
CA GLU A 63 -2.97 -13.48 -19.77
C GLU A 63 -4.36 -12.96 -19.33
N PRO A 64 -5.36 -13.86 -19.18
CA PRO A 64 -6.67 -13.45 -18.72
C PRO A 64 -6.58 -12.85 -17.31
N LEU A 65 -7.31 -11.75 -17.08
CA LEU A 65 -7.32 -11.04 -15.81
C LEU A 65 -7.65 -12.01 -14.67
N HIS A 66 -6.73 -12.14 -13.72
CA HIS A 66 -6.89 -12.99 -12.54
C HIS A 66 -8.09 -12.46 -11.76
N LEU A 67 -9.23 -13.15 -11.81
CA LEU A 67 -10.35 -12.86 -10.92
C LEU A 67 -9.85 -13.05 -9.49
N GLU A 68 -9.91 -11.99 -8.70
CA GLU A 68 -9.51 -12.04 -7.30
C GLU A 68 -10.34 -13.12 -6.59
N THR A 69 -9.70 -13.90 -5.73
CA THR A 69 -10.39 -14.94 -4.97
C THR A 69 -11.46 -14.27 -4.12
N ASP A 70 -12.71 -14.73 -4.21
CA ASP A 70 -13.82 -14.13 -3.48
C ASP A 70 -13.69 -14.41 -1.98
N TRP A 71 -12.98 -13.52 -1.27
CA TRP A 71 -12.67 -13.61 0.16
C TRP A 71 -13.93 -13.53 1.04
N THR A 72 -15.03 -13.04 0.48
CA THR A 72 -16.40 -13.04 1.02
C THR A 72 -16.85 -14.43 1.46
N LEU A 73 -16.40 -15.49 0.77
CA LEU A 73 -16.78 -16.87 1.09
C LEU A 73 -16.20 -17.33 2.45
N VAL A 74 -15.05 -16.78 2.84
CA VAL A 74 -14.32 -17.14 4.07
C VAL A 74 -14.57 -16.14 5.19
N TYR A 75 -14.74 -14.86 4.85
CA TYR A 75 -15.03 -13.78 5.79
C TYR A 75 -16.25 -12.98 5.29
N PRO A 76 -17.48 -13.43 5.62
CA PRO A 76 -18.71 -12.77 5.19
C PRO A 76 -18.85 -11.34 5.75
N GLU A 77 -18.03 -10.98 6.72
CA GLU A 77 -17.95 -9.64 7.31
C GLU A 77 -17.29 -8.62 6.37
N LEU A 78 -16.50 -9.05 5.38
CA LEU A 78 -15.95 -8.19 4.32
C LEU A 78 -16.92 -8.01 3.14
N ALA A 79 -17.87 -8.94 2.97
CA ALA A 79 -18.94 -8.88 1.98
C ALA A 79 -19.88 -7.70 2.19
N LEU A 80 -20.10 -7.34 3.46
CA LEU A 80 -21.09 -6.38 3.91
C LEU A 80 -20.77 -4.92 3.52
N GLY A 81 -19.62 -4.66 2.89
CA GLY A 81 -19.22 -3.34 2.39
C GLY A 81 -18.80 -3.32 0.92
N ILE A 82 -18.87 -4.46 0.22
CA ILE A 82 -18.64 -4.55 -1.21
C ILE A 82 -19.97 -4.99 -1.83
N GLU A 83 -20.91 -4.05 -1.91
CA GLU A 83 -21.93 -4.13 -2.96
C GLU A 83 -21.18 -3.93 -4.28
N ASP A 84 -20.88 -5.07 -4.88
CA ASP A 84 -20.23 -5.26 -6.16
C ASP A 84 -20.86 -4.38 -7.25
N ASP A 85 -20.04 -3.49 -7.83
CA ASP A 85 -20.35 -2.72 -9.05
C ASP A 85 -20.24 -3.59 -10.32
N SER A 86 -20.49 -4.90 -10.22
CA SER A 86 -20.50 -5.79 -11.38
C SER A 86 -21.66 -6.81 -11.39
N VAL A 87 -22.70 -6.42 -12.13
CA VAL A 87 -23.64 -7.31 -12.84
C VAL A 87 -24.50 -8.22 -11.95
N ALA A 88 -25.39 -7.61 -11.16
CA ALA A 88 -26.65 -8.24 -10.78
C ALA A 88 -27.80 -7.25 -10.98
N THR A 89 -28.81 -7.68 -11.73
CA THR A 89 -30.04 -6.94 -12.03
C THR A 89 -30.62 -6.25 -10.80
N LEU A 90 -30.69 -4.92 -10.84
CA LEU A 90 -31.32 -4.07 -9.83
C LEU A 90 -32.77 -4.54 -9.55
N PRO A 91 -33.13 -4.91 -8.31
CA PRO A 91 -34.48 -4.78 -7.85
C PRO A 91 -34.70 -3.33 -7.40
N ASP A 92 -35.50 -2.66 -8.21
CA ASP A 92 -36.41 -1.56 -7.94
C ASP A 92 -36.70 -1.23 -6.45
N ASN A 93 -36.58 0.07 -6.13
CA ASN A 93 -37.05 0.82 -4.95
C ASN A 93 -36.36 0.56 -3.60
N ASN A 94 -35.57 1.54 -3.14
CA ASN A 94 -35.67 2.10 -1.78
C ASN A 94 -34.96 3.47 -1.71
N ASP A 95 -35.76 4.53 -1.62
CA ASP A 95 -35.37 5.90 -1.29
C ASP A 95 -34.95 6.01 0.20
N GLU A 96 -34.02 5.19 0.69
CA GLU A 96 -33.50 5.36 2.05
C GLU A 96 -32.40 6.41 2.04
N SER A 97 -32.62 7.51 2.77
CA SER A 97 -31.65 8.60 2.83
C SER A 97 -30.32 8.12 3.43
N VAL A 98 -29.21 8.72 3.04
CA VAL A 98 -27.86 8.37 3.55
C VAL A 98 -27.79 8.40 5.09
N VAL A 99 -28.64 9.19 5.75
CA VAL A 99 -28.75 9.25 7.22
C VAL A 99 -29.42 8.00 7.78
N GLU A 100 -30.40 7.45 7.09
CA GLU A 100 -31.15 6.24 7.47
C GLU A 100 -30.29 4.98 7.28
N GLN A 101 -29.46 4.95 6.25
CA GLN A 101 -28.44 3.92 6.05
C GLN A 101 -27.36 3.99 7.15
N LEU A 102 -26.92 5.19 7.55
CA LEU A 102 -25.98 5.38 8.66
C LEU A 102 -26.60 4.91 10.00
N ASP A 103 -27.86 5.24 10.26
CA ASP A 103 -28.60 4.79 11.45
C ASP A 103 -28.77 3.27 11.48
N ASN A 104 -29.05 2.65 10.33
CA ASN A 104 -29.11 1.19 10.18
C ASN A 104 -27.74 0.54 10.42
N MET A 105 -26.64 1.15 9.95
CA MET A 105 -25.28 0.67 10.20
C MET A 105 -24.89 0.79 11.68
N LEU A 106 -25.25 1.90 12.34
CA LEU A 106 -25.00 2.13 13.76
C LEU A 106 -25.80 1.16 14.65
N ALA A 107 -27.05 0.87 14.27
CA ALA A 107 -27.90 -0.10 14.95
C ALA A 107 -27.39 -1.55 14.77
N LYS A 108 -26.98 -1.91 13.55
CA LYS A 108 -26.48 -3.25 13.20
C LYS A 108 -25.14 -3.57 13.86
N ALA A 109 -24.27 -2.57 14.03
CA ALA A 109 -22.96 -2.73 14.66
C ALA A 109 -23.00 -2.72 16.20
N LYS A 110 -24.19 -2.59 16.84
CA LYS A 110 -24.36 -2.48 18.30
C LYS A 110 -23.35 -1.50 18.93
N ILE A 111 -23.20 -0.32 18.34
CA ILE A 111 -22.32 0.71 18.89
C ILE A 111 -22.96 1.24 20.18
N GLU A 112 -22.57 0.67 21.32
CA GLU A 112 -23.04 1.12 22.63
C GLU A 112 -22.51 2.55 22.90
N PRO A 113 -23.27 3.41 23.60
CA PRO A 113 -22.83 4.76 23.96
C PRO A 113 -21.45 4.80 24.65
N LYS A 114 -21.12 3.73 25.38
CA LYS A 114 -19.84 3.52 26.04
C LYS A 114 -18.67 3.37 25.08
N LEU A 115 -18.87 2.80 23.88
CA LEU A 115 -17.82 2.70 22.86
C LEU A 115 -17.50 4.06 22.26
N ILE A 116 -18.52 4.87 21.96
CA ILE A 116 -18.35 6.25 21.46
C ILE A 116 -17.59 7.10 22.48
N GLU A 117 -17.94 6.97 23.76
CA GLU A 117 -17.25 7.66 24.85
C GLU A 117 -15.79 7.19 25.00
N SER A 118 -15.54 5.88 24.90
CA SER A 118 -14.19 5.31 24.97
C SER A 118 -13.31 5.74 23.78
N LEU A 119 -13.89 5.83 22.57
CA LEU A 119 -13.20 6.29 21.37
C LEU A 119 -12.89 7.80 21.47
N GLY A 120 -13.85 8.59 21.95
CA GLY A 120 -13.65 10.02 22.19
C GLY A 120 -12.59 10.31 23.26
N SER A 121 -12.53 9.50 24.32
CA SER A 121 -11.48 9.57 25.34
C SER A 121 -10.10 9.16 24.76
N GLY A 122 -10.07 8.09 23.95
CA GLY A 122 -8.86 7.63 23.26
C GLY A 122 -8.27 8.67 22.31
N MET A 123 -9.10 9.30 21.47
CA MET A 123 -8.66 10.37 20.56
C MET A 123 -8.19 11.62 21.30
N ARG A 124 -8.84 11.99 22.40
CA ARG A 124 -8.40 13.12 23.25
C ARG A 124 -7.04 12.85 23.90
N ASN A 125 -6.85 11.65 24.47
CA ASN A 125 -5.56 11.24 25.04
C ASN A 125 -4.45 11.21 23.98
N LEU A 126 -4.76 10.75 22.77
CA LEU A 126 -3.82 10.76 21.65
C LEU A 126 -3.43 12.19 21.26
N SER A 127 -4.40 13.10 21.16
CA SER A 127 -4.16 14.52 20.86
C SER A 127 -3.32 15.20 21.94
N GLU A 128 -3.56 14.91 23.21
CA GLU A 128 -2.80 15.48 24.33
C GLU A 128 -1.36 14.94 24.34
N ASN A 129 -1.17 13.65 24.10
CA ASN A 129 0.17 13.05 23.99
C ASN A 129 0.94 13.58 22.77
N ALA A 130 0.27 13.76 21.63
CA ALA A 130 0.88 14.37 20.46
C ALA A 130 1.28 15.84 20.72
N GLY A 131 0.46 16.60 21.44
CA GLY A 131 0.80 17.96 21.88
C GLY A 131 2.04 17.98 22.77
N LYS A 132 2.09 17.11 23.79
CA LYS A 132 3.26 16.97 24.69
C LYS A 132 4.55 16.57 23.94
N LEU A 133 4.45 15.76 22.89
CA LEU A 133 5.59 15.44 22.02
C LEU A 133 6.08 16.66 21.24
N GLY A 134 5.17 17.53 20.78
CA GLY A 134 5.52 18.81 20.17
C GLY A 134 6.24 19.75 21.13
N ASP A 135 5.79 19.82 22.38
CA ASP A 135 6.45 20.61 23.43
C ASP A 135 7.85 20.08 23.77
N ILE A 136 8.03 18.75 23.81
CA ILE A 136 9.35 18.11 24.00
C ILE A 136 10.32 18.41 22.84
N SER A 137 9.80 18.46 21.61
CA SER A 137 10.60 18.85 20.44
C SER A 137 11.09 20.28 20.58
N SER A 138 10.19 21.19 20.95
CA SER A 138 10.52 22.62 21.15
C SER A 138 11.52 22.83 22.30
N ALA A 139 11.41 22.05 23.38
CA ALA A 139 12.37 22.06 24.49
C ALA A 139 13.75 21.51 24.09
N SER A 140 13.77 20.52 23.18
CA SER A 140 15.02 19.97 22.63
C SER A 140 15.73 21.00 21.76
N ASP A 141 14.99 21.77 20.96
CA ASP A 141 15.54 22.86 20.14
C ASP A 141 16.16 23.97 21.00
N ALA A 142 15.48 24.41 22.06
CA ALA A 142 16.02 25.39 23.00
C ALA A 142 17.29 24.89 23.73
N THR A 143 17.37 23.58 24.00
CA THR A 143 18.57 22.97 24.60
C THR A 143 19.74 22.97 23.62
N ASN A 144 19.48 22.68 22.34
CA ASN A 144 20.49 22.76 21.28
C ASN A 144 21.01 24.19 21.12
N GLU A 145 20.13 25.20 21.13
CA GLU A 145 20.51 26.62 21.06
C GLU A 145 21.35 27.05 22.28
N TYR A 146 21.02 26.56 23.48
CA TYR A 146 21.82 26.80 24.69
C TYR A 146 23.24 26.21 24.58
N VAL A 147 23.35 24.97 24.09
CA VAL A 147 24.64 24.30 23.88
C VAL A 147 25.48 25.03 22.81
N GLU A 148 24.84 25.50 21.74
CA GLU A 148 25.51 26.25 20.68
C GLU A 148 26.05 27.60 21.18
N ASN A 149 25.26 28.34 21.95
CA ASN A 149 25.69 29.59 22.59
C ASN A 149 26.87 29.37 23.58
N LEU A 150 26.83 28.28 24.36
CA LEU A 150 27.93 27.90 25.26
C LEU A 150 29.22 27.56 24.50
N LYS A 151 29.09 26.82 23.40
CA LYS A 151 30.22 26.46 22.54
C LYS A 151 30.84 27.69 21.90
N GLY A 152 30.02 28.58 21.33
CA GLY A 152 30.47 29.84 20.75
C GLY A 152 31.13 30.77 21.76
N ALA A 153 30.61 30.85 22.99
CA ALA A 153 31.24 31.63 24.06
C ALA A 153 32.61 31.05 24.48
N THR A 154 32.71 29.72 24.55
CA THR A 154 33.98 29.04 24.89
C THR A 154 35.04 29.26 23.80
N GLU A 155 34.64 29.24 22.53
CA GLU A 155 35.52 29.50 21.39
C GLU A 155 36.05 30.93 21.38
N LYS A 156 35.17 31.92 21.62
CA LYS A 156 35.53 33.35 21.77
C LYS A 156 36.51 33.60 22.93
N VAL A 157 36.38 32.87 24.04
CA VAL A 157 37.30 32.95 25.18
C VAL A 157 38.64 32.28 24.88
N GLY A 158 38.67 31.24 24.05
CA GLY A 158 39.90 30.58 23.62
C GLY A 158 40.73 31.37 22.59
N GLU A 159 40.12 32.34 21.90
CA GLU A 159 40.79 33.24 20.94
C GLU A 159 41.42 34.49 21.59
N LEU A 160 41.19 34.73 22.89
CA LEU A 160 41.77 35.83 23.69
C LEU A 160 43.01 35.39 24.47
#